data_AF-A0A9E6SAE3-F1
#
_entry.id   AF-A0A9E6SAE3-F1
#
_cell.length_a   1.000
_cell.length_b   1.000
_cell.length_c   1.000
_cell.angle_alpha   90.00
_cell.angle_beta   90.00
_cell.angle_gamma   90.00
#
_symmetry.space_group_name_H-M   'P 1'
#
loop_
_entity.id
_entity.type
_entity.pdbx_description
1 polymer ?
#
loop_
_entity_poly.entity_id
_entity_poly.type
_entity_poly.pdbx_seq_one_letter_code
_entity_poly.pdbx_strand_id
1 'polypeptide(L)'
;MWKDWLVERGFVVVFPESFTSRGYTEVCTQKFQSRTIKQRDRADDVLAARKWLTARSDVDASKLVIWGWSHGGSTTLATITRGSSATGGFSDETTFTQAIAFYPGCSLYAAASGPKAISSPLALIIGAADDWTPAAPCKEWIAQIGEKKPGATITLVPGAFHDFDNPAGKLRVRKDVPNGVNPGQGVTVGPDPVAREAAKAQIDALLRERGLIATTSAKANASPN
;
A
#
# COMPACT_ATOMS: atom_id res chain seq x y z
N MET A 1 14.70 -4.90 4.80
CA MET A 1 14.75 -3.47 4.36
C MET A 1 13.61 -2.67 4.97
N TRP A 2 12.39 -2.62 4.41
CA TRP A 2 11.32 -1.73 4.94
C TRP A 2 10.93 -2.04 6.38
N LYS A 3 10.83 -3.31 6.75
CA LYS A 3 10.61 -3.73 8.15
C LYS A 3 11.68 -3.13 9.06
N ASP A 4 12.96 -3.36 8.76
CA ASP A 4 14.07 -2.88 9.58
C ASP A 4 14.09 -1.35 9.64
N TRP A 5 13.88 -0.68 8.50
CA TRP A 5 13.78 0.78 8.39
C TRP A 5 12.65 1.39 9.24
N LEU A 6 11.50 0.71 9.36
CA LEU A 6 10.38 1.08 10.22
C LEU A 6 10.69 0.81 11.70
N VAL A 7 11.28 -0.35 12.02
CA VAL A 7 11.66 -0.70 13.40
C VAL A 7 12.69 0.28 13.95
N GLU A 8 13.69 0.68 13.15
CA GLU A 8 14.66 1.73 13.49
C GLU A 8 14.01 3.09 13.80
N ARG A 9 12.77 3.29 13.35
CA ARG A 9 11.97 4.50 13.59
C ARG A 9 10.93 4.33 14.69
N GLY A 10 10.96 3.22 15.42
CA GLY A 10 10.11 2.96 16.58
C GLY A 10 8.75 2.33 16.27
N PHE A 11 8.54 1.80 15.06
CA PHE A 11 7.31 1.06 14.75
C PHE A 11 7.37 -0.39 15.20
N VAL A 12 6.25 -0.88 15.74
CA VAL A 12 5.93 -2.31 15.77
C VAL A 12 5.39 -2.71 14.39
N VAL A 13 6.01 -3.70 13.75
CA VAL A 13 5.64 -4.16 12.40
C VAL A 13 5.08 -5.57 12.45
N VAL A 14 3.89 -5.76 11.88
CA VAL A 14 3.23 -7.07 11.76
C VAL A 14 2.98 -7.37 10.29
N PHE A 15 3.30 -8.60 9.88
CA PHE A 15 2.95 -9.13 8.56
C PHE A 15 1.87 -10.21 8.75
N PRO A 16 0.58 -9.89 8.52
CA PRO A 16 -0.47 -10.89 8.57
C PRO A 16 -0.25 -11.94 7.48
N GLU A 17 -0.25 -13.21 7.85
CA GLU A 17 -0.24 -14.29 6.87
C GLU A 17 -1.68 -14.60 6.42
N SER A 18 -1.92 -14.49 5.12
CA SER A 18 -3.24 -14.68 4.52
C SER A 18 -3.38 -15.96 3.70
N PHE A 19 -2.28 -16.65 3.36
CA PHE A 19 -2.28 -17.65 2.29
C PHE A 19 -2.27 -19.08 2.79
N THR A 20 -1.29 -19.45 3.59
CA THR A 20 -0.99 -20.84 3.98
C THR A 20 -2.17 -21.52 4.70
N SER A 21 -2.86 -20.82 5.60
CA SER A 21 -4.07 -21.32 6.27
C SER A 21 -5.27 -21.56 5.34
N ARG A 22 -5.22 -21.00 4.13
CA ARG A 22 -6.24 -21.14 3.07
C ARG A 22 -5.77 -22.06 1.94
N GLY A 23 -4.65 -22.76 2.10
CA GLY A 23 -4.09 -23.68 1.11
C GLY A 23 -3.38 -22.99 -0.06
N TYR A 24 -2.98 -21.72 0.10
CA TYR A 24 -2.23 -20.97 -0.91
C TYR A 24 -0.75 -20.87 -0.56
N THR A 25 0.10 -21.00 -1.57
CA THR A 25 1.54 -20.66 -1.47
C THR A 25 1.80 -19.29 -2.08
N GLU A 26 1.19 -19.01 -3.23
CA GLU A 26 1.30 -17.74 -3.95
C GLU A 26 0.04 -17.52 -4.79
N VAL A 27 -0.10 -16.33 -5.37
CA VAL A 27 -1.21 -16.01 -6.30
C VAL A 27 -0.71 -15.37 -7.59
N CYS A 28 0.58 -15.09 -7.73
CA CYS A 28 1.15 -14.29 -8.80
C CYS A 28 1.06 -14.99 -10.16
N THR A 29 1.36 -16.29 -10.21
CA THR A 29 1.39 -17.09 -11.44
C THR A 29 0.02 -17.72 -11.77
N GLN A 30 -0.92 -17.66 -10.82
CA GLN A 30 -2.27 -18.19 -11.01
C GLN A 30 -3.14 -17.28 -11.88
N LYS A 31 -3.95 -17.90 -12.74
CA LYS A 31 -5.01 -17.20 -13.50
C LYS A 31 -6.02 -16.58 -12.54
N PHE A 32 -6.54 -15.39 -12.85
CA PHE A 32 -7.48 -14.72 -11.94
C PHE A 32 -8.72 -15.57 -11.65
N GLN A 33 -9.24 -16.31 -12.64
CA GLN A 33 -10.43 -17.15 -12.49
C GLN A 33 -10.21 -18.36 -11.57
N SER A 34 -8.96 -18.80 -11.37
CA SER A 34 -8.65 -19.92 -10.47
C SER A 34 -8.39 -19.49 -9.03
N ARG A 35 -8.28 -18.18 -8.77
CA ARG A 35 -8.07 -17.66 -7.41
C ARG A 35 -9.39 -17.63 -6.67
N THR A 36 -9.50 -18.42 -5.61
CA THR A 36 -10.62 -18.35 -4.67
C THR A 36 -10.41 -17.30 -3.59
N ILE A 37 -9.15 -16.97 -3.27
CA ILE A 37 -8.81 -15.89 -2.35
C ILE A 37 -8.87 -14.52 -3.04
N LYS A 38 -9.52 -13.56 -2.38
CA LYS A 38 -9.70 -12.17 -2.80
C LYS A 38 -9.01 -11.22 -1.83
N GLN A 39 -8.78 -9.99 -2.27
CA GLN A 39 -8.22 -8.93 -1.44
C GLN A 39 -9.11 -8.61 -0.22
N ARG A 40 -10.43 -8.83 -0.35
CA ARG A 40 -11.37 -8.70 0.78
C ARG A 40 -11.13 -9.75 1.87
N ASP A 41 -10.83 -10.99 1.52
CA ASP A 41 -10.53 -12.03 2.51
C ASP A 41 -9.26 -11.70 3.28
N ARG A 42 -8.26 -11.13 2.59
CA ARG A 42 -7.04 -10.63 3.22
C ARG A 42 -7.27 -9.38 4.08
N ALA A 43 -8.27 -8.56 3.74
CA ALA A 43 -8.64 -7.41 4.56
C ALA A 43 -9.19 -7.85 5.93
N ASP A 44 -9.90 -8.98 6.01
CA ASP A 44 -10.31 -9.55 7.30
C ASP A 44 -9.10 -9.91 8.17
N ASP A 45 -8.03 -10.47 7.59
CA ASP A 45 -6.78 -10.74 8.32
C ASP A 45 -6.12 -9.45 8.84
N VAL A 46 -6.15 -8.37 8.04
CA VAL A 46 -5.65 -7.05 8.46
C VAL A 46 -6.46 -6.51 9.63
N LEU A 47 -7.80 -6.62 9.60
CA LEU A 47 -8.65 -6.15 10.69
C LEU A 47 -8.46 -6.98 11.96
N ALA A 48 -8.24 -8.29 11.84
CA ALA A 48 -7.88 -9.15 12.97
C ALA A 48 -6.52 -8.75 13.57
N ALA A 49 -5.50 -8.49 12.73
CA ALA A 49 -4.20 -8.02 13.17
C ALA A 49 -4.29 -6.64 13.84
N ARG A 50 -5.11 -5.72 13.29
CA ARG A 50 -5.38 -4.41 13.89
C ARG A 50 -6.00 -4.57 15.27
N LYS A 51 -7.03 -5.41 15.42
CA LYS A 51 -7.68 -5.68 16.72
C LYS A 51 -6.69 -6.21 17.75
N TRP A 52 -5.83 -7.14 17.36
CA TRP A 52 -4.77 -7.66 18.21
C TRP A 52 -3.76 -6.59 18.60
N LEU A 53 -3.29 -5.77 17.64
CA LEU A 53 -2.37 -4.65 17.90
C LEU A 53 -2.95 -3.66 18.91
N THR A 54 -4.22 -3.27 18.76
CA THR A 54 -4.86 -2.31 19.67
C THR A 54 -5.10 -2.82 21.08
N ALA A 55 -5.00 -4.13 21.31
CA ALA A 55 -5.09 -4.72 22.64
C ALA A 55 -3.74 -4.75 23.37
N ARG A 56 -2.64 -4.39 22.71
CA ARG A 56 -1.30 -4.41 23.30
C ARG A 56 -0.98 -3.09 24.00
N SER A 57 -0.35 -3.16 25.16
CA SER A 57 0.06 -1.99 25.94
C SER A 57 1.26 -1.24 25.36
N ASP A 58 2.03 -1.87 24.47
CA ASP A 58 3.20 -1.29 23.81
C ASP A 58 2.89 -0.68 22.43
N VAL A 59 1.61 -0.59 22.07
CA VAL A 59 1.15 -0.01 20.80
C VAL A 59 0.22 1.17 21.08
N ASP A 60 0.51 2.32 20.47
CA ASP A 60 -0.41 3.46 20.43
C ASP A 60 -1.52 3.20 19.39
N ALA A 61 -2.71 2.86 19.86
CA ALA A 61 -3.87 2.56 19.03
C ALA A 61 -4.35 3.74 18.17
N SER A 62 -3.92 4.98 18.46
CA SER A 62 -4.21 6.17 17.66
C SER A 62 -3.26 6.38 16.48
N LYS A 63 -2.16 5.60 16.42
CA LYS A 63 -1.06 5.73 15.45
C LYS A 63 -0.87 4.48 14.60
N LEU A 64 -1.95 4.02 13.98
CA LEU A 64 -1.96 2.80 13.17
C LEU A 64 -1.74 3.12 11.69
N VAL A 65 -0.81 2.41 11.06
CA VAL A 65 -0.53 2.49 9.62
C VAL A 65 -0.86 1.16 8.98
N ILE A 66 -1.57 1.21 7.86
CA ILE A 66 -1.75 0.05 6.97
C ILE A 66 -0.85 0.21 5.75
N TRP A 67 -0.09 -0.84 5.45
CA TRP A 67 0.93 -0.81 4.41
C TRP A 67 0.84 -2.06 3.53
N GLY A 68 0.91 -1.90 2.20
CA GLY A 68 1.00 -3.05 1.31
C GLY A 68 1.65 -2.76 -0.04
N TRP A 69 2.15 -3.82 -0.67
CA TRP A 69 2.73 -3.82 -2.03
C TRP A 69 1.92 -4.72 -2.95
N SER A 70 1.74 -4.35 -4.21
CA SER A 70 1.09 -5.19 -5.23
C SER A 70 -0.28 -5.70 -4.74
N HIS A 71 -0.45 -7.02 -4.62
CA HIS A 71 -1.64 -7.64 -4.03
C HIS A 71 -1.91 -7.19 -2.58
N GLY A 72 -0.86 -6.97 -1.77
CA GLY A 72 -0.96 -6.36 -0.46
C GLY A 72 -1.40 -4.90 -0.53
N GLY A 73 -0.94 -4.15 -1.55
CA GLY A 73 -1.39 -2.78 -1.82
C GLY A 73 -2.89 -2.77 -2.15
N SER A 74 -3.35 -3.67 -3.02
CA SER A 74 -4.79 -3.83 -3.29
C SER A 74 -5.58 -4.29 -2.04
N THR A 75 -4.95 -5.03 -1.13
CA THR A 75 -5.54 -5.39 0.17
C THR A 75 -5.68 -4.16 1.08
N THR A 76 -4.69 -3.27 1.09
CA THR A 76 -4.77 -1.96 1.75
C THR A 76 -5.99 -1.19 1.22
N LEU A 77 -6.16 -1.12 -0.10
CA LEU A 77 -7.31 -0.45 -0.72
C LEU A 77 -8.63 -1.11 -0.35
N ALA A 78 -8.72 -2.45 -0.40
CA ALA A 78 -9.91 -3.20 -0.01
C ALA A 78 -10.31 -2.96 1.46
N THR A 79 -9.32 -2.79 2.34
CA THR A 79 -9.54 -2.54 3.76
C THR A 79 -10.13 -1.15 4.00
N ILE A 80 -9.50 -0.10 3.45
CA ILE A 80 -9.95 1.29 3.69
C ILE A 80 -11.19 1.69 2.90
N THR A 81 -11.64 0.87 1.95
CA THR A 81 -12.89 1.07 1.22
C THR A 81 -14.04 0.23 1.77
N ARG A 82 -13.80 -0.59 2.81
CA ARG A 82 -14.85 -1.32 3.50
C ARG A 82 -15.81 -0.33 4.15
N GLY A 83 -17.10 -0.43 3.82
CA GLY A 83 -18.11 0.53 4.26
C GLY A 83 -18.40 1.66 3.26
N SER A 84 -17.71 1.73 2.11
CA SER A 84 -17.97 2.73 1.05
C SER A 84 -19.31 2.54 0.28
N SER A 85 -20.26 1.75 0.80
CA SER A 85 -21.59 1.57 0.19
C SER A 85 -22.52 2.75 0.47
N ALA A 86 -23.50 2.98 -0.40
CA ALA A 86 -24.48 4.07 -0.27
C ALA A 86 -25.27 4.09 1.07
N THR A 87 -25.36 2.96 1.76
CA THR A 87 -26.08 2.78 3.03
C THR A 87 -25.15 2.51 4.23
N GLY A 88 -23.83 2.50 4.01
CA GLY A 88 -22.83 2.15 5.02
C GLY A 88 -21.97 3.35 5.40
N GLY A 89 -21.58 3.40 6.66
CA GLY A 89 -20.54 4.30 7.16
C GLY A 89 -19.21 3.58 7.32
N PHE A 90 -18.12 4.34 7.45
CA PHE A 90 -16.85 3.80 7.93
C PHE A 90 -16.94 3.56 9.43
N SER A 91 -16.33 2.47 9.90
CA SER A 91 -16.12 2.23 11.33
C SER A 91 -14.67 2.51 11.73
N ASP A 92 -14.45 2.77 13.02
CA ASP A 92 -13.11 2.95 13.58
C ASP A 92 -12.21 1.73 13.36
N GLU A 93 -12.80 0.53 13.27
CA GLU A 93 -12.09 -0.72 12.96
C GLU A 93 -11.44 -0.68 11.57
N THR A 94 -12.02 0.07 10.64
CA THR A 94 -11.50 0.23 9.27
C THR A 94 -10.66 1.48 9.08
N THR A 95 -10.42 2.26 10.15
CA THR A 95 -9.73 3.55 10.09
C THR A 95 -8.30 3.43 10.62
N PHE A 96 -7.39 4.07 9.90
CA PHE A 96 -5.95 4.13 10.14
C PHE A 96 -5.49 5.58 10.04
N THR A 97 -4.40 5.93 10.73
CA THR A 97 -3.78 7.25 10.66
C THR A 97 -3.26 7.54 9.26
N GLN A 98 -2.72 6.51 8.59
CA GLN A 98 -2.26 6.59 7.21
C GLN A 98 -2.34 5.21 6.54
N ALA A 99 -2.80 5.20 5.29
CA ALA A 99 -2.68 4.05 4.39
C ALA A 99 -1.60 4.31 3.34
N ILE A 100 -0.73 3.33 3.11
CA ILE A 100 0.35 3.37 2.13
C ILE A 100 0.23 2.15 1.23
N ALA A 101 0.12 2.36 -0.09
CA ALA A 101 0.02 1.28 -1.05
C ALA A 101 0.99 1.49 -2.22
N PHE A 102 1.91 0.54 -2.38
CA PHE A 102 2.84 0.47 -3.48
C PHE A 102 2.24 -0.35 -4.62
N TYR A 103 2.20 0.24 -5.82
CA TYR A 103 1.79 -0.38 -7.08
C TYR A 103 0.59 -1.36 -6.95
N PRO A 104 -0.56 -0.92 -6.40
CA PRO A 104 -1.75 -1.77 -6.32
C PRO A 104 -2.43 -1.86 -7.70
N GLY A 105 -3.20 -2.93 -7.91
CA GLY A 105 -4.19 -2.94 -8.99
C GLY A 105 -5.44 -2.15 -8.60
N CYS A 106 -5.88 -1.19 -9.45
CA CYS A 106 -7.04 -0.33 -9.19
C CYS A 106 -8.21 -0.46 -10.19
N SER A 107 -8.17 -1.39 -11.16
CA SER A 107 -9.20 -1.46 -12.22
C SER A 107 -10.64 -1.60 -11.70
N LEU A 108 -10.86 -2.41 -10.65
CA LEU A 108 -12.17 -2.55 -10.01
C LEU A 108 -12.60 -1.30 -9.23
N TYR A 109 -11.66 -0.46 -8.83
CA TYR A 109 -11.91 0.76 -8.06
C TYR A 109 -12.29 1.93 -8.98
N ALA A 110 -11.65 2.01 -10.15
CA ALA A 110 -11.93 3.01 -11.18
C ALA A 110 -13.30 2.82 -11.83
N ALA A 111 -13.85 1.60 -11.81
CA ALA A 111 -15.15 1.28 -12.37
C ALA A 111 -16.29 2.15 -11.78
N ALA A 112 -17.37 2.33 -12.54
CA ALA A 112 -18.53 3.12 -12.09
C ALA A 112 -19.11 2.63 -10.75
N SER A 113 -19.18 1.30 -10.57
CA SER A 113 -19.61 0.63 -9.33
C SER A 113 -18.54 0.54 -8.23
N GLY A 114 -17.31 1.01 -8.51
CA GLY A 114 -16.22 1.03 -7.55
C GLY A 114 -16.48 1.97 -6.36
N PRO A 115 -15.80 1.75 -5.23
CA PRO A 115 -15.95 2.58 -4.03
C PRO A 115 -15.59 4.04 -4.32
N LYS A 116 -16.39 4.97 -3.80
CA LYS A 116 -16.23 6.42 -4.02
C LYS A 116 -15.74 7.17 -2.77
N ALA A 117 -15.41 6.44 -1.72
CA ALA A 117 -14.88 6.99 -0.48
C ALA A 117 -13.86 6.02 0.14
N ILE A 118 -13.02 6.57 1.01
CA ILE A 118 -12.03 5.84 1.80
C ILE A 118 -12.17 6.21 3.28
N SER A 119 -11.86 5.32 4.20
CA SER A 119 -11.89 5.57 5.65
C SER A 119 -10.70 6.42 6.12
N SER A 120 -9.55 6.25 5.48
CA SER A 120 -8.24 6.74 5.95
C SER A 120 -7.51 7.56 4.86
N PRO A 121 -6.64 8.53 5.21
CA PRO A 121 -5.73 9.15 4.25
C PRO A 121 -4.90 8.10 3.50
N LEU A 122 -4.67 8.29 2.20
CA LEU A 122 -4.05 7.31 1.33
C LEU A 122 -2.88 7.93 0.57
N ALA A 123 -1.73 7.24 0.55
CA ALA A 123 -0.63 7.52 -0.34
C ALA A 123 -0.41 6.33 -1.28
N LEU A 124 -0.63 6.55 -2.58
CA LEU A 124 -0.30 5.61 -3.65
C LEU A 124 1.06 5.93 -4.24
N ILE A 125 1.91 4.92 -4.39
CA ILE A 125 3.24 5.07 -5.00
C ILE A 125 3.39 4.00 -6.07
N ILE A 126 3.48 4.40 -7.33
CA ILE A 126 3.41 3.47 -8.47
C ILE A 126 4.52 3.78 -9.46
N GLY A 127 5.18 2.74 -9.96
CA GLY A 127 6.11 2.89 -11.08
C GLY A 127 5.37 3.35 -12.34
N ALA A 128 5.80 4.44 -12.95
CA ALA A 128 5.12 5.01 -14.12
C ALA A 128 5.18 4.07 -15.35
N ALA A 129 6.15 3.15 -15.38
CA ALA A 129 6.31 2.14 -16.42
C ALA A 129 5.73 0.76 -16.05
N ASP A 130 5.06 0.63 -14.90
CA ASP A 130 4.49 -0.64 -14.44
C ASP A 130 3.50 -1.24 -15.46
N ASP A 131 3.88 -2.39 -16.02
CA ASP A 131 3.12 -3.16 -17.02
C ASP A 131 2.35 -4.34 -16.40
N TRP A 132 2.41 -4.52 -15.08
CA TRP A 132 1.63 -5.51 -14.34
C TRP A 132 0.35 -4.89 -13.77
N THR A 133 0.50 -3.78 -13.05
CA THR A 133 -0.59 -3.00 -12.45
C THR A 133 -0.50 -1.56 -12.93
N PRO A 134 -0.95 -1.26 -14.16
CA PRO A 134 -0.78 0.06 -14.74
C PRO A 134 -1.40 1.15 -13.88
N ALA A 135 -0.74 2.31 -13.80
CA ALA A 135 -1.14 3.39 -12.91
C ALA A 135 -2.46 4.08 -13.30
N ALA A 136 -2.88 3.99 -14.57
CA ALA A 136 -4.02 4.74 -15.11
C ALA A 136 -5.32 4.52 -14.32
N PRO A 137 -5.78 3.27 -14.04
CA PRO A 137 -6.92 3.04 -13.17
C PRO A 137 -6.78 3.66 -11.77
N CYS A 138 -5.58 3.67 -11.18
CA CYS A 138 -5.38 4.28 -9.87
C CYS A 138 -5.51 5.81 -9.94
N LYS A 139 -4.99 6.45 -10.99
CA LYS A 139 -5.16 7.89 -11.21
C LYS A 139 -6.64 8.25 -11.35
N GLU A 140 -7.38 7.49 -12.17
CA GLU A 140 -8.81 7.69 -12.37
C GLU A 140 -9.58 7.56 -11.05
N TRP A 141 -9.32 6.50 -10.27
CA TRP A 141 -9.98 6.31 -9.00
C TRP A 141 -9.64 7.42 -7.98
N ILE A 142 -8.38 7.84 -7.90
CA ILE A 142 -7.95 8.95 -7.03
C ILE A 142 -8.67 10.25 -7.41
N ALA A 143 -8.82 10.55 -8.70
CA ALA A 143 -9.59 11.72 -9.14
C ALA A 143 -11.05 11.63 -8.69
N GLN A 144 -11.68 10.44 -8.80
CA GLN A 144 -13.08 10.23 -8.38
C GLN A 144 -13.30 10.38 -6.86
N ILE A 145 -12.35 9.95 -6.03
CA ILE A 145 -12.49 10.07 -4.56
C ILE A 145 -11.94 11.38 -4.00
N GLY A 146 -10.95 11.98 -4.66
CA GLY A 146 -10.28 13.21 -4.22
C GLY A 146 -11.24 14.40 -4.13
N GLU A 147 -12.26 14.43 -5.01
CA GLU A 147 -13.38 15.38 -4.93
C GLU A 147 -14.24 15.21 -3.67
N LYS A 148 -14.30 13.99 -3.11
CA LYS A 148 -15.19 13.63 -1.99
C LYS A 148 -14.47 13.52 -0.65
N LYS A 149 -13.15 13.32 -0.64
CA LYS A 149 -12.33 13.25 0.58
C LYS A 149 -10.91 13.75 0.32
N PRO A 150 -10.55 14.96 0.79
CA PRO A 150 -9.17 15.43 0.73
C PRO A 150 -8.29 14.51 1.57
N GLY A 151 -7.19 14.01 1.00
CA GLY A 151 -6.25 13.13 1.70
C GLY A 151 -5.81 11.87 0.96
N ALA A 152 -6.24 11.68 -0.29
CA ALA A 152 -5.71 10.65 -1.18
C ALA A 152 -4.70 11.26 -2.17
N THR A 153 -3.48 10.75 -2.21
CA THR A 153 -2.41 11.19 -3.12
C THR A 153 -1.91 10.02 -3.97
N ILE A 154 -1.38 10.36 -5.14
CA ILE A 154 -0.71 9.40 -6.04
C ILE A 154 0.61 9.99 -6.53
N THR A 155 1.68 9.23 -6.34
CA THR A 155 3.01 9.51 -6.87
C THR A 155 3.32 8.50 -7.96
N LEU A 156 3.64 9.01 -9.15
CA LEU A 156 4.16 8.21 -10.25
C LEU A 156 5.67 8.36 -10.27
N VAL A 157 6.38 7.24 -10.17
CA VAL A 157 7.84 7.22 -10.16
C VAL A 157 8.34 7.00 -11.61
N PRO A 158 8.93 8.00 -12.27
CA PRO A 158 9.30 7.90 -13.68
C PRO A 158 10.26 6.73 -13.95
N GLY A 159 10.03 5.99 -15.04
CA GLY A 159 10.91 4.89 -15.46
C GLY A 159 10.83 3.61 -14.60
N ALA A 160 10.30 3.69 -13.38
CA ALA A 160 10.17 2.55 -12.49
C ALA A 160 9.05 1.60 -12.95
N PHE A 161 9.32 0.30 -12.83
CA PHE A 161 8.37 -0.79 -13.08
C PHE A 161 7.77 -1.32 -11.75
N HIS A 162 7.04 -2.43 -11.81
CA HIS A 162 6.60 -3.14 -10.61
C HIS A 162 7.81 -3.61 -9.78
N ASP A 163 7.67 -3.70 -8.45
CA ASP A 163 8.75 -4.16 -7.55
C ASP A 163 10.01 -3.25 -7.54
N PHE A 164 9.87 -1.98 -7.94
CA PHE A 164 11.00 -1.02 -8.02
C PHE A 164 11.70 -0.79 -6.68
N ASP A 165 10.98 -0.90 -5.58
CA ASP A 165 11.48 -0.64 -4.24
C ASP A 165 12.16 -1.86 -3.61
N ASN A 166 12.27 -2.98 -4.34
CA ASN A 166 12.99 -4.16 -3.89
C ASN A 166 14.47 -3.82 -3.63
N PRO A 167 15.04 -4.19 -2.46
CA PRO A 167 16.46 -3.97 -2.18
C PRO A 167 17.39 -4.77 -3.10
N ALA A 168 16.90 -5.85 -3.72
CA ALA A 168 17.73 -6.87 -4.33
C ALA A 168 17.20 -7.33 -5.70
N GLY A 169 18.03 -8.11 -6.39
CA GLY A 169 17.70 -8.69 -7.69
C GLY A 169 18.08 -7.79 -8.86
N LYS A 170 17.44 -8.04 -10.00
CA LYS A 170 17.64 -7.31 -11.26
C LYS A 170 16.32 -7.14 -12.00
N LEU A 171 16.26 -6.08 -12.81
CA LEU A 171 15.17 -5.87 -13.75
C LEU A 171 15.05 -7.10 -14.66
N ARG A 172 13.84 -7.64 -14.77
CA ARG A 172 13.57 -8.85 -15.55
C ARG A 172 12.11 -8.91 -15.97
N VAL A 173 11.86 -9.63 -17.06
CA VAL A 173 10.51 -10.01 -17.48
C VAL A 173 10.13 -11.35 -16.85
N ARG A 174 9.00 -11.37 -16.14
CA ARG A 174 8.36 -12.55 -15.55
C ARG A 174 7.36 -13.14 -16.54
N LYS A 175 7.84 -14.04 -17.39
CA LYS A 175 7.01 -14.73 -18.42
C LYS A 175 6.01 -15.72 -17.82
N ASP A 176 6.21 -16.12 -16.58
CA ASP A 176 5.37 -17.03 -15.80
C ASP A 176 4.13 -16.33 -15.19
N VAL A 177 4.06 -15.00 -15.26
CA VAL A 177 2.88 -14.24 -14.86
C VAL A 177 1.95 -14.13 -16.06
N PRO A 178 0.73 -14.71 -16.01
CA PRO A 178 -0.15 -14.79 -17.18
C PRO A 178 -0.88 -13.48 -17.49
N ASN A 179 -0.90 -12.54 -16.55
CA ASN A 179 -1.69 -11.31 -16.58
C ASN A 179 -0.77 -10.09 -16.74
N GLY A 180 -1.36 -8.92 -16.98
CA GLY A 180 -0.64 -7.65 -17.15
C GLY A 180 -1.24 -6.84 -18.30
N VAL A 181 -0.58 -5.76 -18.69
CA VAL A 181 -0.98 -4.93 -19.85
C VAL A 181 -0.93 -5.74 -21.15
N ASN A 182 0.01 -6.69 -21.25
CA ASN A 182 0.19 -7.58 -22.40
C ASN A 182 -0.02 -9.05 -21.98
N PRO A 183 -1.27 -9.54 -21.89
CA PRO A 183 -1.55 -10.91 -21.45
C PRO A 183 -0.75 -11.96 -22.23
N GLY A 184 -0.13 -12.90 -21.50
CA GLY A 184 0.71 -13.96 -22.07
C GLY A 184 2.13 -13.56 -22.46
N GLN A 185 2.50 -12.27 -22.43
CA GLN A 185 3.87 -11.81 -22.70
C GLN A 185 4.73 -11.63 -21.43
N GLY A 186 4.12 -11.81 -20.26
CA GLY A 186 4.74 -11.56 -18.96
C GLY A 186 4.69 -10.09 -18.55
N VAL A 187 5.36 -9.80 -17.44
CA VAL A 187 5.42 -8.46 -16.83
C VAL A 187 6.83 -8.12 -16.40
N THR A 188 7.19 -6.85 -16.45
CA THR A 188 8.49 -6.34 -16.09
C THR A 188 8.52 -5.98 -14.61
N VAL A 189 9.48 -6.55 -13.89
CA VAL A 189 9.65 -6.32 -12.46
C VAL A 189 11.12 -6.14 -12.12
N GLY A 190 11.40 -5.38 -11.07
CA GLY A 190 12.72 -5.39 -10.44
C GLY A 190 13.16 -4.04 -9.90
N PRO A 191 14.32 -4.03 -9.23
CA PRO A 191 14.75 -2.91 -8.41
C PRO A 191 15.16 -1.70 -9.25
N ASP A 192 14.86 -0.52 -8.71
CA ASP A 192 15.41 0.77 -9.10
C ASP A 192 15.85 1.49 -7.80
N PRO A 193 17.16 1.52 -7.49
CA PRO A 193 17.66 2.12 -6.25
C PRO A 193 17.32 3.61 -6.09
N VAL A 194 17.29 4.37 -7.18
CA VAL A 194 16.99 5.81 -7.13
C VAL A 194 15.52 6.01 -6.80
N ALA A 195 14.64 5.29 -7.49
CA ALA A 195 13.21 5.27 -7.20
C ALA A 195 12.90 4.83 -5.77
N ARG A 196 13.60 3.80 -5.27
CA ARG A 196 13.45 3.28 -3.92
C ARG A 196 13.81 4.30 -2.85
N GLU A 197 14.96 4.95 -2.98
CA GLU A 197 15.38 5.95 -1.99
C GLU A 197 14.51 7.21 -2.05
N ALA A 198 14.04 7.61 -3.24
CA ALA A 198 13.04 8.68 -3.37
C ALA A 198 11.72 8.32 -2.66
N ALA A 199 11.22 7.10 -2.83
CA ALA A 199 10.03 6.63 -2.12
C ALA A 199 10.23 6.58 -0.59
N LYS A 200 11.41 6.17 -0.11
CA LYS A 200 11.76 6.23 1.32
C LYS A 200 11.74 7.65 1.87
N ALA A 201 12.34 8.61 1.15
CA ALA A 201 12.35 10.01 1.55
C ALA A 201 10.93 10.61 1.60
N GLN A 202 10.10 10.32 0.59
CA GLN A 202 8.70 10.74 0.57
C GLN A 202 7.92 10.18 1.76
N ILE A 203 8.08 8.90 2.07
CA ILE A 203 7.38 8.26 3.18
C ILE A 203 7.89 8.78 4.52
N ASP A 204 9.19 8.99 4.70
CA ASP A 204 9.74 9.59 5.91
C ASP A 204 9.10 10.95 6.20
N ALA A 205 9.00 11.80 5.17
CA ALA A 205 8.33 13.10 5.28
C ALA A 205 6.84 12.95 5.64
N LEU A 206 6.12 12.04 4.97
CA LEU A 206 4.70 11.77 5.25
C LEU A 206 4.49 11.28 6.69
N LEU A 207 5.31 10.35 7.17
CA LEU A 207 5.20 9.82 8.53
C LEU A 207 5.46 10.92 9.59
N ARG A 208 6.38 11.86 9.31
CA ARG A 208 6.60 13.04 10.18
C ARG A 208 5.43 13.99 10.17
N GLU A 209 4.89 14.31 8.99
CA GLU A 209 3.70 15.17 8.84
C GLU A 209 2.51 14.62 9.64
N ARG A 210 2.37 13.29 9.67
CA ARG A 210 1.32 12.59 10.44
C ARG A 210 1.62 12.42 11.93
N GLY A 211 2.78 12.88 12.42
CA GLY A 211 3.19 12.71 13.82
C GLY A 211 3.41 11.24 14.24
N LEU A 212 3.65 10.37 13.25
CA LEU A 212 3.90 8.93 13.45
C LEU A 212 5.35 8.65 13.82
N ILE A 213 6.28 9.52 13.39
CA ILE A 213 7.67 9.53 13.83
C ILE A 213 8.06 10.93 14.28
N ALA A 214 9.00 11.03 15.22
CA ALA A 214 9.44 12.32 15.75
C ALA A 214 9.94 13.23 14.61
N THR A 215 9.60 14.51 14.64
CA THR A 215 10.28 15.51 13.80
C THR A 215 11.68 15.73 14.36
N THR A 216 12.71 15.66 13.52
CA THR A 216 14.04 16.09 13.96
C THR A 216 13.97 17.58 14.25
N SER A 217 13.97 17.95 15.53
CA SER A 217 14.18 19.34 15.94
C SER A 217 15.52 19.77 15.35
N ALA A 218 15.52 20.82 14.51
CA ALA A 218 16.74 21.51 14.19
C ALA A 218 17.39 21.88 15.53
N LYS A 219 18.58 21.34 15.81
CA LYS A 219 19.38 21.81 16.95
C LYS A 219 19.60 23.30 16.71
N ALA A 220 18.93 24.13 17.50
CA ALA A 220 19.28 25.52 17.62
C ALA A 220 20.74 25.55 18.08
N ASN A 221 21.64 25.99 17.21
CA ASN A 221 22.99 26.32 17.58
C ASN A 221 22.92 27.49 18.56
N ALA A 222 22.90 27.19 19.86
CA ALA A 222 23.27 28.15 20.88
C ALA A 222 24.80 28.28 20.80
N SER A 223 25.27 29.36 20.20
CA SER A 223 26.67 29.79 20.35
C SER A 223 26.94 30.10 21.82
N PRO A 224 28.01 29.58 22.43
CA PRO A 224 28.48 30.09 23.70
C PRO A 224 29.18 31.45 23.48
N ASN A 225 28.97 32.34 24.45
CA ASN A 225 29.50 33.70 24.55
C ASN A 225 31.01 33.82 24.33
#